data_AF-A0A7W7HQS9-F1
#
_entry.id   AF-A0A7W7HQS9-F1
#
_cell.length_a   1.000
_cell.length_b   1.000
_cell.length_c   1.000
_cell.angle_alpha   90.00
_cell.angle_beta   90.00
_cell.angle_gamma   90.00
#
_symmetry.space_group_name_H-M   'P 1'
#
loop_
_entity.id
_entity.type
_entity.pdbx_description
1 polymer ?
#
loop_
_entity_poly.entity_id
_entity_poly.type
_entity_poly.pdbx_seq_one_letter_code
_entity_poly.pdbx_strand_id
1 'polypeptide(L)'
;MTMGARTETVAELDGTAVGGWVRRLAGNTAPRRNHWHTRQIYYRAAEALLDAPAELTWKSIVEQAGPRGSRSTFYEVAGGHARHRMVDDLIGDGRPGVIEIALRYLRTDPVVQLLDETKVWSFWDIRQEAMRQLSDRMPVDEMERVLTASVAGWARLRPALARAGGCTPPACAVEDLTVLHRGHLSGTEALARLTEVVRAA
;
A
#
# COMPACT_ATOMS: atom_id res chain seq x y z
N MET A 1 -11.67 18.62 35.13
CA MET A 1 -11.53 19.10 33.74
C MET A 1 -10.34 18.35 33.14
N THR A 2 -10.60 17.17 32.58
CA THR A 2 -9.53 16.25 32.17
C THR A 2 -8.97 16.72 30.85
N MET A 3 -7.70 17.11 30.87
CA MET A 3 -6.92 17.50 29.70
C MET A 3 -6.75 16.25 28.83
N GLY A 4 -7.71 16.02 27.92
CA GLY A 4 -7.67 14.91 26.98
C GLY A 4 -6.42 15.02 26.13
N ALA A 5 -5.63 13.93 26.09
CA ALA A 5 -4.45 13.83 25.26
C ALA A 5 -4.80 14.22 23.82
N ARG A 6 -4.32 15.37 23.36
CA ARG A 6 -4.29 15.69 21.94
C ARG A 6 -3.19 14.82 21.34
N THR A 7 -3.52 13.58 21.00
CA THR A 7 -2.68 12.81 20.10
C THR A 7 -2.72 13.55 18.75
N GLU A 8 -1.54 13.95 18.28
CA GLU A 8 -1.36 14.69 17.02
C GLU A 8 -1.67 13.74 15.85
N THR A 9 -2.65 14.09 15.01
CA THR A 9 -3.08 13.27 13.86
C THR A 9 -1.93 13.03 12.90
N VAL A 10 -1.03 14.00 12.75
CA VAL A 10 0.20 13.83 11.95
C VAL A 10 1.13 12.78 12.56
N ALA A 11 1.26 12.73 13.89
CA ALA A 11 2.06 11.70 14.55
C ALA A 11 1.44 10.29 14.42
N GLU A 12 0.11 10.18 14.37
CA GLU A 12 -0.59 8.91 14.13
C GLU A 12 -0.36 8.36 12.71
N LEU A 13 -0.18 9.23 11.70
CA LEU A 13 0.15 8.83 10.32
C LEU A 13 1.53 8.16 10.23
N ASP A 14 2.44 8.49 11.15
CA ASP A 14 3.71 7.78 11.29
C ASP A 14 3.57 6.43 12.01
N GLY A 15 2.45 6.17 12.67
CA GLY A 15 2.17 4.93 13.40
C GLY A 15 1.34 3.89 12.65
N THR A 16 1.03 4.11 11.37
CA THR A 16 0.18 3.21 10.57
C THR A 16 0.79 1.82 10.38
N ALA A 17 -0.06 0.79 10.32
CA ALA A 17 0.32 -0.61 10.16
C ALA A 17 1.06 -0.83 8.84
N VAL A 18 0.55 -0.29 7.72
CA VAL A 18 1.24 -0.36 6.43
C VAL A 18 2.54 0.46 6.47
N GLY A 19 2.54 1.59 7.17
CA GLY A 19 3.77 2.38 7.36
C GLY A 19 4.85 1.62 8.12
N GLY A 20 4.45 0.89 9.18
CA GLY A 20 5.31 0.00 9.95
C GLY A 20 5.85 -1.15 9.10
N TRP A 21 5.00 -1.76 8.27
CA TRP A 21 5.40 -2.79 7.30
C TRP A 21 6.50 -2.29 6.36
N VAL A 22 6.30 -1.14 5.71
CA VAL A 22 7.30 -0.57 4.79
C VAL A 22 8.59 -0.26 5.53
N ARG A 23 8.55 0.47 6.67
CA ARG A 23 9.76 0.85 7.40
C ARG A 23 10.55 -0.37 7.90
N ARG A 24 9.86 -1.40 8.41
CA ARG A 24 10.50 -2.63 8.89
C ARG A 24 11.20 -3.38 7.77
N LEU A 25 10.58 -3.47 6.60
CA LEU A 25 11.19 -4.16 5.45
C LEU A 25 12.28 -3.32 4.80
N ALA A 26 12.01 -2.04 4.53
CA ALA A 26 12.96 -1.13 3.88
C ALA A 26 14.19 -0.82 4.74
N GLY A 27 14.03 -0.77 6.06
CA GLY A 27 15.11 -0.56 7.02
C GLY A 27 15.99 -1.78 7.27
N ASN A 28 15.62 -2.97 6.76
CA ASN A 28 16.43 -4.17 6.93
C ASN A 28 17.63 -4.18 5.97
N THR A 29 18.81 -3.83 6.49
CA THR A 29 20.06 -3.77 5.74
C THR A 29 20.86 -5.08 5.73
N ALA A 30 20.34 -6.16 6.34
CA ALA A 30 21.07 -7.43 6.47
C ALA A 30 21.27 -8.11 5.09
N PRO A 31 22.52 -8.32 4.61
CA PRO A 31 22.79 -8.79 3.25
C PRO A 31 22.21 -10.16 2.90
N ARG A 32 22.13 -11.09 3.86
CA ARG A 32 21.71 -12.48 3.61
C ARG A 32 20.18 -12.71 3.67
N ARG A 33 19.40 -11.70 4.07
CA ARG A 33 17.93 -11.83 4.29
C ARG A 33 17.20 -10.55 3.93
N ASN A 34 17.66 -9.84 2.90
CA ASN A 34 17.01 -8.61 2.45
C ASN A 34 15.74 -8.94 1.65
N HIS A 35 14.70 -9.35 2.37
CA HIS A 35 13.37 -9.64 1.82
C HIS A 35 12.79 -8.45 1.04
N TRP A 36 13.17 -7.23 1.41
CA TRP A 36 12.75 -6.02 0.73
C TRP A 36 13.34 -5.90 -0.67
N HIS A 37 14.65 -6.14 -0.82
CA HIS A 37 15.29 -6.13 -2.14
C HIS A 37 14.67 -7.20 -3.06
N THR A 38 14.44 -8.41 -2.54
CA THR A 38 13.76 -9.46 -3.31
C THR A 38 12.36 -9.02 -3.71
N ARG A 39 11.55 -8.49 -2.79
CA ARG A 39 10.21 -7.96 -3.07
C ARG A 39 10.24 -6.91 -4.19
N GLN A 40 11.17 -5.95 -4.13
CA GLN A 40 11.31 -4.93 -5.17
C GLN A 40 11.63 -5.49 -6.55
N ILE A 41 12.40 -6.58 -6.65
CA ILE A 41 12.64 -7.25 -7.94
C ILE A 41 11.31 -7.73 -8.54
N TYR A 42 10.46 -8.37 -7.73
CA TYR A 42 9.15 -8.85 -8.19
C TYR A 42 8.14 -7.71 -8.43
N TYR A 43 8.16 -6.65 -7.63
CA TYR A 43 7.32 -5.46 -7.85
C TYR A 43 7.65 -4.79 -9.19
N ARG A 44 8.94 -4.58 -9.48
CA ARG A 44 9.39 -4.03 -10.77
C ARG A 44 9.05 -4.95 -11.93
N ALA A 45 9.20 -6.27 -11.75
CA ALA A 45 8.86 -7.25 -12.77
C ALA A 45 7.36 -7.24 -13.08
N ALA A 46 6.51 -7.19 -12.06
CA ALA A 46 5.06 -7.07 -12.25
C ALA A 46 4.69 -5.77 -12.94
N GLU A 47 5.21 -4.63 -12.47
CA GLU A 47 4.94 -3.32 -13.05
C GLU A 47 5.34 -3.24 -14.54
N ALA A 48 6.52 -3.75 -14.89
CA ALA A 48 7.02 -3.74 -16.28
C ALA A 48 6.14 -4.55 -17.26
N LEU A 49 5.34 -5.48 -16.77
CA LEU A 49 4.47 -6.33 -17.57
C LEU A 49 3.06 -5.78 -17.72
N LEU A 50 2.68 -4.73 -16.98
CA LEU A 50 1.31 -4.20 -16.99
C LEU A 50 0.92 -3.46 -18.27
N ASP A 51 1.91 -3.01 -19.04
CA ASP A 51 1.68 -2.42 -20.37
C ASP A 51 1.56 -3.48 -21.48
N ALA A 52 1.82 -4.76 -21.17
CA ALA A 52 1.67 -5.84 -22.14
C ALA A 52 0.19 -6.20 -22.34
N PRO A 53 -0.23 -6.56 -23.57
CA PRO A 53 -1.62 -6.97 -23.85
C PRO A 53 -1.98 -8.33 -23.27
N ALA A 54 -1.00 -9.10 -22.79
CA ALA A 54 -1.20 -10.42 -22.21
C ALA A 54 -1.62 -10.33 -20.74
N GLU A 55 -2.40 -11.32 -20.29
CA GLU A 55 -2.74 -11.46 -18.88
C GLU A 55 -1.47 -11.60 -18.02
N LEU A 56 -1.43 -10.87 -16.92
CA LEU A 56 -0.33 -10.93 -15.98
C LEU A 56 -0.38 -12.25 -15.20
N THR A 57 0.65 -13.10 -15.34
CA THR A 57 0.72 -14.38 -14.65
C THR A 57 1.95 -14.47 -13.77
N TRP A 58 1.94 -15.35 -12.77
CA TRP A 58 3.13 -15.61 -11.97
C TRP A 58 4.32 -16.07 -12.82
N LYS A 59 4.07 -16.78 -13.94
CA LYS A 59 5.13 -17.28 -14.84
C LYS A 59 5.84 -16.13 -15.53
N SER A 60 5.08 -15.21 -16.14
CA SER A 60 5.65 -14.05 -16.83
C SER A 60 6.40 -13.14 -15.86
N ILE A 61 5.88 -12.97 -14.64
CA ILE A 61 6.57 -12.20 -13.59
C ILE A 61 7.91 -12.85 -13.21
N VAL A 62 7.93 -14.18 -13.01
CA VAL A 62 9.17 -14.91 -12.67
C VAL A 62 10.20 -14.80 -13.78
N GLU A 63 9.77 -14.92 -15.04
CA GLU A 63 10.62 -14.76 -16.21
C GLU A 63 11.20 -13.34 -16.28
N GLN A 64 10.36 -12.32 -16.09
CA GLN A 64 10.76 -10.91 -16.06
C GLN A 64 11.68 -10.57 -14.87
N ALA A 65 11.56 -11.29 -13.74
CA ALA A 65 12.46 -11.17 -12.59
C ALA A 65 13.83 -11.86 -12.81
N GLY A 66 14.06 -12.47 -13.99
CA GLY A 66 15.31 -13.12 -14.38
C GLY A 66 16.54 -12.20 -14.27
N PRO A 67 17.75 -12.76 -14.05
CA PRO A 67 18.08 -14.19 -13.96
C PRO A 67 17.83 -14.81 -12.58
N ARG A 68 17.37 -14.03 -11.59
CA ARG A 68 17.19 -14.48 -10.19
C ARG A 68 15.75 -14.86 -9.84
N GLY A 69 14.82 -14.69 -10.77
CA GLY A 69 13.43 -15.10 -10.63
C GLY A 69 13.31 -16.61 -10.49
N SER A 70 12.49 -17.06 -9.56
CA SER A 70 12.13 -18.47 -9.44
C SER A 70 10.71 -18.62 -8.92
N ARG A 71 10.06 -19.75 -9.24
CA ARG A 71 8.71 -20.03 -8.73
C ARG A 71 8.67 -20.03 -7.20
N SER A 72 9.61 -20.68 -6.54
CA SER A 72 9.62 -20.76 -5.07
C SER A 72 9.74 -19.37 -4.44
N THR A 73 10.67 -18.55 -4.94
CA THR A 73 10.85 -17.18 -4.45
C THR A 73 9.62 -16.31 -4.72
N PHE A 74 8.95 -16.46 -5.86
CA PHE A 74 7.68 -15.77 -6.12
C PHE A 74 6.63 -16.08 -5.05
N TYR A 75 6.43 -17.36 -4.71
CA TYR A 75 5.45 -17.74 -3.68
C TYR A 75 5.90 -17.39 -2.26
N GLU A 76 7.21 -17.28 -1.98
CA GLU A 76 7.72 -16.72 -0.72
C GLU A 76 7.43 -15.22 -0.57
N VAL A 77 7.31 -14.50 -1.69
CA VAL A 77 7.03 -13.05 -1.73
C VAL A 77 5.53 -12.76 -1.75
N ALA A 78 4.77 -13.47 -2.58
CA ALA A 78 3.39 -13.11 -2.92
C ALA A 78 2.36 -14.22 -2.66
N GLY A 79 2.78 -15.41 -2.23
CA GLY A 79 1.86 -16.50 -1.91
C GLY A 79 0.99 -16.23 -0.68
N GLY A 80 -0.05 -17.06 -0.51
CA GLY A 80 -0.95 -17.02 0.66
C GLY A 80 -0.29 -17.35 2.01
N HIS A 81 0.98 -17.77 2.00
CA HIS A 81 1.83 -17.95 3.19
C HIS A 81 3.18 -17.22 3.02
N ALA A 82 3.21 -16.18 2.19
CA ALA A 82 4.42 -15.39 1.98
C ALA A 82 4.94 -14.79 3.29
N ARG A 83 6.25 -14.57 3.36
CA ARG A 83 6.87 -14.00 4.57
C ARG A 83 6.64 -12.50 4.59
N HIS A 84 6.14 -11.97 5.70
CA HIS A 84 5.92 -10.54 5.92
C HIS A 84 4.90 -9.93 4.94
N ARG A 85 3.74 -10.55 4.76
CA ARG A 85 2.69 -9.94 3.94
C ARG A 85 2.21 -8.67 4.61
N MET A 86 1.95 -7.65 3.82
CA MET A 86 1.35 -6.40 4.31
C MET A 86 0.04 -6.66 5.07
N VAL A 87 -0.79 -7.58 4.55
CA VAL A 87 -2.07 -7.94 5.17
C VAL A 87 -1.92 -8.53 6.58
N ASP A 88 -0.81 -9.22 6.87
CA ASP A 88 -0.58 -9.80 8.20
C ASP A 88 -0.33 -8.70 9.25
N ASP A 89 0.30 -7.58 8.87
CA ASP A 89 0.46 -6.42 9.76
C ASP A 89 -0.87 -5.67 9.96
N LEU A 90 -1.68 -5.53 8.90
CA LEU A 90 -3.03 -4.98 9.01
C LEU A 90 -3.92 -5.82 9.95
N ILE A 91 -3.85 -7.16 9.85
CA ILE A 91 -4.57 -8.07 10.75
C ILE A 91 -4.02 -7.97 12.17
N GLY A 92 -2.69 -7.93 12.32
CA GLY A 92 -2.02 -7.87 13.62
C GLY A 92 -2.25 -6.58 14.40
N ASP A 93 -2.50 -5.46 13.70
CA ASP A 93 -2.87 -4.18 14.33
C ASP A 93 -4.19 -4.26 15.11
N GLY A 94 -5.18 -4.96 14.56
CA GLY A 94 -6.41 -5.32 15.27
C GLY A 94 -7.44 -4.19 15.47
N ARG A 95 -7.13 -2.93 15.14
CA ARG A 95 -8.14 -1.85 15.22
C ARG A 95 -9.27 -2.11 14.21
N PRO A 96 -10.55 -1.90 14.56
CA PRO A 96 -11.69 -2.25 13.68
C PRO A 96 -11.57 -1.69 12.26
N GLY A 97 -11.25 -0.40 12.11
CA GLY A 97 -11.08 0.22 10.79
C GLY A 97 -9.91 -0.37 9.98
N VAL A 98 -8.84 -0.79 10.64
CA VAL A 98 -7.67 -1.43 10.00
C VAL A 98 -7.98 -2.87 9.60
N ILE A 99 -8.75 -3.60 10.40
CA ILE A 99 -9.25 -4.94 10.05
C ILE A 99 -10.14 -4.90 8.82
N GLU A 100 -11.01 -3.88 8.69
CA GLU A 100 -11.80 -3.72 7.46
C GLU A 100 -10.92 -3.54 6.23
N ILE A 101 -9.85 -2.75 6.34
CA ILE A 101 -8.85 -2.63 5.26
C ILE A 101 -8.24 -4.00 4.98
N ALA A 102 -7.80 -4.72 6.02
CA ALA A 102 -7.21 -6.05 5.87
C ALA A 102 -8.11 -7.01 5.08
N LEU A 103 -9.41 -7.05 5.38
CA LEU A 103 -10.38 -7.91 4.70
C LEU A 103 -10.53 -7.56 3.20
N ARG A 104 -10.28 -6.32 2.80
CA ARG A 104 -10.33 -5.89 1.40
C ARG A 104 -9.04 -6.19 0.63
N TYR A 105 -7.90 -6.24 1.33
CA TYR A 105 -6.60 -6.57 0.77
C TYR A 105 -6.19 -8.03 0.98
N LEU A 106 -7.02 -8.85 1.63
CA LEU A 106 -6.80 -10.28 1.75
C LEU A 106 -7.08 -10.96 0.40
N ARG A 107 -6.02 -11.37 -0.30
CA ARG A 107 -6.09 -11.99 -1.62
C ARG A 107 -5.81 -13.49 -1.55
N THR A 108 -6.56 -14.25 -2.33
CA THR A 108 -6.25 -15.67 -2.61
C THR A 108 -5.30 -15.82 -3.81
N ASP A 109 -5.33 -14.87 -4.74
CA ASP A 109 -4.46 -14.83 -5.91
C ASP A 109 -3.12 -14.13 -5.56
N PRO A 110 -1.98 -14.83 -5.69
CA PRO A 110 -0.68 -14.25 -5.41
C PRO A 110 -0.29 -13.11 -6.36
N VAL A 111 -0.75 -13.09 -7.61
CA VAL A 111 -0.48 -11.98 -8.53
C VAL A 111 -1.17 -10.71 -8.02
N VAL A 112 -2.43 -10.82 -7.59
CA VAL A 112 -3.17 -9.67 -7.04
C VAL A 112 -2.55 -9.20 -5.72
N GLN A 113 -2.12 -10.12 -4.86
CA GLN A 113 -1.40 -9.77 -3.63
C GLN A 113 -0.11 -8.98 -3.94
N LEU A 114 0.68 -9.43 -4.92
CA LEU A 114 1.88 -8.74 -5.36
C LEU A 114 1.57 -7.33 -5.89
N LEU A 115 0.50 -7.18 -6.68
CA LEU A 115 0.08 -5.89 -7.23
C LEU A 115 -0.32 -4.91 -6.12
N ASP A 116 -1.07 -5.35 -5.12
CA ASP A 116 -1.47 -4.49 -4.00
C ASP A 116 -0.25 -3.98 -3.20
N GLU A 117 0.73 -4.84 -2.95
CA GLU A 117 1.99 -4.44 -2.29
C GLU A 117 2.88 -3.58 -3.21
N THR A 118 2.85 -3.82 -4.53
CA THR A 118 3.55 -2.99 -5.54
C THR A 118 3.00 -1.57 -5.57
N LYS A 119 1.68 -1.40 -5.43
CA LYS A 119 1.04 -0.09 -5.33
C LYS A 119 1.53 0.68 -4.10
N VAL A 120 1.59 0.03 -2.94
CA VAL A 120 2.15 0.64 -1.72
C VAL A 120 3.61 1.05 -1.92
N TRP A 121 4.43 0.15 -2.48
CA TRP A 121 5.84 0.44 -2.75
C TRP A 121 6.00 1.65 -3.70
N SER A 122 5.28 1.66 -4.81
CA SER A 122 5.39 2.71 -5.83
C SER A 122 4.81 4.07 -5.40
N PHE A 123 3.86 4.06 -4.46
CA PHE A 123 3.27 5.26 -3.87
C PHE A 123 4.06 5.81 -2.68
N TRP A 124 4.95 5.02 -2.08
CA TRP A 124 5.55 5.33 -0.78
C TRP A 124 6.25 6.69 -0.74
N ASP A 125 7.08 7.03 -1.73
CA ASP A 125 7.78 8.32 -1.75
C ASP A 125 6.82 9.50 -1.93
N ILE A 126 5.76 9.31 -2.73
CA ILE A 126 4.70 10.32 -2.93
C ILE A 126 3.92 10.50 -1.62
N ARG A 127 3.63 9.42 -0.89
CA ARG A 127 3.05 9.48 0.46
C ARG A 127 3.94 10.30 1.38
N GLN A 128 5.25 10.03 1.45
CA GLN A 128 6.15 10.77 2.33
C GLN A 128 6.14 12.27 2.03
N GLU A 129 6.11 12.65 0.76
CA GLU A 129 6.02 14.06 0.38
C GLU A 129 4.66 14.69 0.73
N ALA A 130 3.57 13.94 0.58
CA ALA A 130 2.24 14.38 1.02
C ALA A 130 2.20 14.60 2.53
N MET A 131 2.76 13.68 3.33
CA MET A 131 2.76 13.77 4.79
C MET A 131 3.53 15.00 5.30
N ARG A 132 4.61 15.42 4.61
CA ARG A 132 5.35 16.66 4.95
C ARG A 132 4.53 17.93 4.80
N GLN A 133 3.46 17.91 4.00
CA GLN A 133 2.57 19.05 3.78
C GLN A 133 1.47 19.13 4.84
N LEU A 134 1.26 18.07 5.63
CA LEU A 134 0.23 18.02 6.65
C LEU A 134 0.69 18.68 7.95
N SER A 135 -0.26 19.26 8.68
CA SER A 135 -0.03 19.87 9.99
C SER A 135 -1.28 19.74 10.83
N ASP A 136 -1.19 19.47 12.14
CA ASP A 136 -2.36 19.36 13.02
C ASP A 136 -3.21 20.64 13.13
N ARG A 137 -2.73 21.76 12.58
CA ARG A 137 -3.49 23.01 12.46
C ARG A 137 -4.39 23.04 11.22
N MET A 138 -4.17 22.14 10.27
CA MET A 138 -4.92 22.04 9.02
C MET A 138 -6.28 21.38 9.28
N PRO A 139 -7.38 21.89 8.69
CA PRO A 139 -8.67 21.20 8.71
C PRO A 139 -8.59 19.82 8.04
N VAL A 140 -9.35 18.84 8.54
CA VAL A 140 -9.37 17.48 8.00
C VAL A 140 -9.68 17.45 6.50
N ASP A 141 -10.64 18.27 6.04
CA ASP A 141 -10.99 18.36 4.61
C ASP A 141 -9.82 18.82 3.73
N GLU A 142 -8.93 19.66 4.28
CA GLU A 142 -7.73 20.11 3.56
C GLU A 142 -6.65 19.03 3.55
N MET A 143 -6.46 18.32 4.66
CA MET A 143 -5.57 17.15 4.70
C MET A 143 -6.04 16.05 3.73
N GLU A 144 -7.34 15.78 3.67
CA GLU A 144 -7.93 14.84 2.72
C GLU A 144 -7.72 15.29 1.28
N ARG A 145 -7.83 16.60 0.98
CA ARG A 145 -7.51 17.13 -0.36
C ARG A 145 -6.06 16.88 -0.75
N VAL A 146 -5.11 17.06 0.17
CA VAL A 146 -3.69 16.75 -0.08
C VAL A 146 -3.52 15.26 -0.38
N LEU A 147 -4.06 14.38 0.47
CA LEU A 147 -3.96 12.93 0.28
C LEU A 147 -4.60 12.46 -1.04
N THR A 148 -5.82 12.92 -1.34
CA THR A 148 -6.54 12.56 -2.58
C THR A 148 -5.83 13.10 -3.82
N ALA A 149 -5.30 14.32 -3.78
CA ALA A 149 -4.48 14.86 -4.87
C ALA A 149 -3.21 14.03 -5.10
N SER A 150 -2.55 13.59 -4.04
CA SER A 150 -1.36 12.71 -4.14
C SER A 150 -1.68 11.34 -4.73
N VAL A 151 -2.80 10.72 -4.33
CA VAL A 151 -3.27 9.44 -4.91
C VAL A 151 -3.61 9.62 -6.39
N ALA A 152 -4.32 10.68 -6.76
CA ALA A 152 -4.64 10.98 -8.15
C ALA A 152 -3.37 11.24 -8.98
N GLY A 153 -2.40 11.98 -8.40
CA GLY A 153 -1.10 12.22 -9.03
C GLY A 153 -0.32 10.93 -9.29
N TRP A 154 -0.27 10.03 -8.30
CA TRP A 154 0.32 8.70 -8.46
C TRP A 154 -0.38 7.88 -9.54
N ALA A 155 -1.72 7.88 -9.56
CA ALA A 155 -2.49 7.13 -10.54
C ALA A 155 -2.22 7.62 -11.98
N ARG A 156 -2.10 8.93 -12.18
CA ARG A 156 -1.69 9.52 -13.47
C ARG A 156 -0.26 9.17 -13.88
N LEU A 157 0.65 9.10 -12.92
CA LEU A 157 2.06 8.74 -13.18
C LEU A 157 2.22 7.25 -13.50
N ARG A 158 1.34 6.38 -12.97
CA ARG A 158 1.42 4.92 -13.10
C ARG A 158 0.06 4.31 -13.48
N PRO A 159 -0.50 4.67 -14.64
CA PRO A 159 -1.90 4.37 -14.97
C PRO A 159 -2.17 2.86 -15.10
N ALA A 160 -1.23 2.08 -15.62
CA ALA A 160 -1.37 0.63 -15.75
C ALA A 160 -1.41 -0.05 -14.36
N LEU A 161 -0.50 0.34 -13.46
CA LEU A 161 -0.48 -0.13 -12.07
C LEU A 161 -1.71 0.32 -11.29
N ALA A 162 -2.15 1.56 -11.48
CA ALA A 162 -3.34 2.10 -10.85
C ALA A 162 -4.59 1.27 -11.19
N ARG A 163 -4.78 0.93 -12.47
CA ARG A 163 -5.93 0.14 -12.94
C ARG A 163 -5.86 -1.35 -12.57
N ALA A 164 -4.66 -1.92 -12.46
CA ALA A 164 -4.46 -3.33 -12.14
C ALA A 164 -5.20 -3.72 -10.84
N GLY A 165 -5.81 -4.90 -10.76
CA GLY A 165 -6.56 -5.29 -9.56
C GLY A 165 -7.79 -4.41 -9.25
N GLY A 166 -8.49 -3.94 -10.29
CA GLY A 166 -9.80 -3.29 -10.18
C GLY A 166 -9.78 -1.84 -9.66
N CYS A 167 -8.72 -1.09 -9.96
CA CYS A 167 -8.51 0.28 -9.46
C CYS A 167 -8.38 0.40 -7.93
N THR A 168 -8.06 -0.71 -7.23
CA THR A 168 -7.80 -0.68 -5.78
C THR A 168 -6.66 0.32 -5.48
N PRO A 169 -6.82 1.31 -4.59
CA PRO A 169 -5.75 2.26 -4.25
C PRO A 169 -4.60 1.61 -3.46
N PRO A 170 -3.47 2.31 -3.23
CA PRO A 170 -2.45 1.87 -2.28
C PRO A 170 -3.04 1.74 -0.86
N ALA A 171 -2.84 0.59 -0.19
CA ALA A 171 -3.43 0.34 1.13
C ALA A 171 -3.02 1.37 2.20
N CYS A 172 -1.78 1.88 2.13
CA CYS A 172 -1.33 2.94 3.02
C CYS A 172 -2.17 4.22 2.89
N ALA A 173 -2.59 4.60 1.68
CA ALA A 173 -3.44 5.77 1.49
C ALA A 173 -4.84 5.57 2.08
N VAL A 174 -5.38 4.34 1.99
CA VAL A 174 -6.65 3.98 2.63
C VAL A 174 -6.54 4.10 4.14
N GLU A 175 -5.48 3.54 4.72
CA GLU A 175 -5.22 3.63 6.16
C GLU A 175 -5.03 5.09 6.60
N ASP A 176 -4.22 5.87 5.87
CA ASP A 176 -3.99 7.30 6.14
C ASP A 176 -5.32 8.06 6.18
N LEU A 177 -6.22 7.83 5.21
CA LEU A 177 -7.51 8.49 5.18
C LEU A 177 -8.39 8.14 6.39
N THR A 178 -8.37 6.88 6.86
CA THR A 178 -9.08 6.52 8.10
C THR A 178 -8.50 7.21 9.34
N VAL A 179 -7.18 7.40 9.39
CA VAL A 179 -6.48 8.11 10.49
C VAL A 179 -6.81 9.60 10.48
N LEU A 180 -6.83 10.24 9.30
CA LEU A 180 -7.22 11.66 9.16
C LEU A 180 -8.61 11.92 9.75
N HIS A 181 -9.54 10.97 9.55
CA HIS A 181 -10.89 11.01 10.09
C HIS A 181 -11.01 10.43 11.51
N ARG A 182 -9.90 10.08 12.17
CA ARG A 182 -9.85 9.55 13.54
C ARG A 182 -10.80 8.36 13.78
N GLY A 183 -10.94 7.50 12.77
CA GLY A 183 -11.82 6.33 12.82
C GLY A 183 -13.31 6.63 12.61
N HIS A 184 -13.71 7.90 12.36
CA HIS A 184 -15.08 8.23 11.94
C HIS A 184 -15.38 7.85 10.49
N LEU A 185 -14.35 7.56 9.70
CA LEU A 185 -14.46 6.99 8.37
C LEU A 185 -14.00 5.54 8.42
N SER A 186 -14.88 4.62 8.02
CA SER A 186 -14.55 3.19 8.00
C SER A 186 -13.51 2.86 6.93
N GLY A 187 -12.80 1.75 7.09
CA GLY A 187 -11.82 1.29 6.11
C GLY A 187 -12.46 0.99 4.75
N THR A 188 -13.68 0.48 4.76
CA THR A 188 -14.46 0.24 3.54
C THR A 188 -14.83 1.54 2.82
N GLU A 189 -15.26 2.57 3.55
CA GLU A 189 -15.62 3.86 2.95
C GLU A 189 -14.38 4.59 2.42
N ALA A 190 -13.28 4.59 3.16
CA ALA A 190 -12.02 5.16 2.71
C ALA A 190 -11.54 4.49 1.41
N LEU A 191 -11.63 3.15 1.34
CA LEU A 191 -11.31 2.39 0.13
C LEU A 191 -12.21 2.80 -1.05
N ALA A 192 -13.52 2.89 -0.84
CA ALA A 192 -14.46 3.25 -1.89
C ALA A 192 -14.17 4.65 -2.45
N ARG A 193 -13.96 5.63 -1.58
CA ARG A 193 -13.62 7.01 -1.97
C ARG A 193 -12.33 7.06 -2.79
N LEU A 194 -11.26 6.43 -2.32
CA LEU A 194 -9.98 6.45 -3.02
C LEU A 194 -9.98 5.61 -4.30
N THR A 195 -10.81 4.56 -4.38
CA THR A 195 -11.06 3.84 -5.63
C THR A 195 -11.63 4.77 -6.70
N GLU A 196 -12.58 5.64 -6.35
CA GLU A 196 -13.13 6.63 -7.31
C GLU A 196 -12.08 7.66 -7.73
N VAL A 197 -11.22 8.10 -6.81
CA VAL A 197 -10.07 8.96 -7.14
C VAL A 197 -9.15 8.29 -8.16
N VAL A 198 -8.85 7.00 -7.98
CA VAL A 198 -8.03 6.24 -8.93
C VAL A 198 -8.72 6.03 -10.28
N ARG A 199 -10.04 5.82 -10.30
CA ARG A 199 -10.83 5.67 -11.53
C ARG A 199 -10.93 6.95 -12.35
N ALA A 200 -10.93 8.11 -11.68
CA ALA A 200 -11.06 9.42 -12.31
C ALA A 200 -9.73 10.04 -12.77
N ALA A 201 -8.59 9.45 -12.38
CA ALA A 201 -7.25 9.96 -12.65
C ALA A 201 -6.75 9.57 -14.05
#